data_AF-A0A3D0HFR3-F1
#
_entry.id   AF-A0A3D0HFR3-F1
#
_cell.length_a   1.000
_cell.length_b   1.000
_cell.length_c   1.000
_cell.angle_alpha   90.00
_cell.angle_beta   90.00
_cell.angle_gamma   90.00
#
_symmetry.space_group_name_H-M   'P 1'
#
loop_
_entity.id
_entity.type
_entity.pdbx_description
1 polymer ?
#
loop_
_entity_poly.entity_id
_entity_poly.type
_entity_poly.pdbx_seq_one_letter_code
_entity_poly.pdbx_strand_id
1 'polypeptide(L)'
;MSQPEELHEWISFADPDLEQTWLIDATFLRSNWTCIYGNGCQGVLDDPAPELHQGCCSHGAHFIDKEDLASVKKSVKRLTPEHWQNFERGKNNKWLGKEKDGSDVTTTYKGACIF
;
A
#
# COMPACT_ATOMS: atom_id res chain seq x y z
N MET A 1 6.86 33.79 -19.22
CA MET A 1 7.96 33.35 -18.34
C MET A 1 8.18 31.89 -18.65
N SER A 2 9.34 31.52 -19.17
CA SER A 2 9.67 30.12 -19.48
C SER A 2 9.66 29.30 -18.19
N GLN A 3 8.86 28.23 -18.16
CA GLN A 3 8.98 27.24 -17.09
C GLN A 3 10.40 26.67 -17.11
N PRO A 4 11.06 26.49 -15.95
CA PRO A 4 12.35 25.83 -15.89
C PRO A 4 12.20 24.37 -16.36
N GLU A 5 13.15 23.90 -17.18
CA GLU A 5 13.11 22.59 -17.84
C GLU A 5 13.28 21.39 -16.90
N GLU A 6 13.85 21.58 -15.70
CA GLU A 6 13.91 20.55 -14.67
C GLU A 6 13.39 21.07 -13.32
N LEU A 7 12.21 20.58 -12.94
CA LEU A 7 11.56 20.88 -11.65
C LEU A 7 12.01 19.93 -10.52
N HIS A 8 12.87 18.95 -10.82
CA HIS A 8 13.20 17.84 -9.92
C HIS A 8 14.67 17.87 -9.51
N GLU A 9 14.93 17.86 -8.19
CA GLU A 9 16.27 17.64 -7.63
C GLU A 9 16.42 16.15 -7.30
N TRP A 10 17.38 15.48 -7.94
CA TRP A 10 17.65 14.05 -7.73
C TRP A 10 18.85 13.83 -6.82
N ILE A 11 18.73 12.92 -5.86
CA ILE A 11 19.80 12.45 -4.98
C ILE A 11 20.07 10.98 -5.30
N SER A 12 21.33 10.63 -5.53
CA SER A 12 21.72 9.23 -5.75
C SER A 12 22.86 8.79 -4.85
N PHE A 13 22.78 7.56 -4.32
CA PHE A 13 23.87 6.92 -3.58
C PHE A 13 23.78 5.40 -3.72
N ALA A 14 24.92 4.73 -3.62
CA ALA A 14 24.99 3.27 -3.64
C ALA A 14 24.44 2.69 -2.34
N ASP A 15 23.68 1.60 -2.46
CA ASP A 15 23.32 0.78 -1.31
C ASP A 15 24.57 0.09 -0.75
N PRO A 16 24.83 0.13 0.56
CA PRO A 16 26.03 -0.47 1.14
C PRO A 16 25.99 -2.01 1.17
N ASP A 17 24.80 -2.61 1.13
CA ASP A 17 24.59 -4.06 1.32
C ASP A 17 24.19 -4.77 0.02
N LEU A 18 23.66 -4.04 -0.96
CA LEU A 18 23.15 -4.57 -2.23
C LEU A 18 23.83 -3.92 -3.43
N GLU A 19 23.96 -4.65 -4.54
CA GLU A 19 24.50 -4.11 -5.81
C GLU A 19 23.45 -3.27 -6.55
N GLN A 20 23.01 -2.18 -5.91
CA GLN A 20 22.02 -1.25 -6.45
C GLN A 20 22.34 0.20 -6.09
N THR A 21 21.83 1.14 -6.87
CA THR A 21 21.92 2.58 -6.61
C THR A 21 20.53 3.14 -6.39
N TRP A 22 20.33 3.79 -5.24
CA TRP A 22 19.10 4.52 -4.96
C TRP A 22 19.09 5.81 -5.77
N LEU A 23 17.95 6.10 -6.40
CA LEU A 23 17.68 7.37 -7.07
C LEU A 23 16.42 7.96 -6.45
N ILE A 24 16.55 9.11 -5.79
CA ILE A 24 15.50 9.70 -4.96
C ILE A 24 15.16 11.09 -5.47
N ASP A 25 13.88 11.36 -5.69
CA ASP A 25 13.36 12.69 -6.01
C ASP A 25 13.22 13.53 -4.73
N ALA A 26 14.21 14.38 -4.45
CA ALA A 26 14.19 15.28 -3.31
C ALA A 26 13.13 16.39 -3.46
N THR A 27 12.72 16.75 -4.68
CA THR A 27 11.60 17.68 -4.88
C THR A 27 10.30 17.06 -4.38
N PHE A 28 10.00 15.82 -4.77
CA PHE A 28 8.80 15.11 -4.31
C PHE A 28 8.80 14.96 -2.79
N LEU A 29 9.92 14.53 -2.19
CA LEU A 29 10.01 14.32 -0.73
C LEU A 29 9.84 15.62 0.09
N ARG A 30 10.21 16.78 -0.46
CA ARG A 30 10.03 18.08 0.19
C ARG A 30 8.74 18.80 -0.23
N SER A 31 7.95 18.19 -1.11
CA SER A 31 6.69 18.76 -1.56
C SER A 31 5.63 18.70 -0.46
N ASN A 32 4.54 19.45 -0.64
CA ASN A 32 3.35 19.35 0.21
C ASN A 32 2.44 18.18 -0.21
N TRP A 33 2.96 17.18 -0.92
CA TRP A 33 2.17 16.01 -1.30
C TRP A 33 1.66 15.30 -0.06
N THR A 34 0.39 14.91 -0.09
CA THR A 34 -0.22 14.11 0.96
C THR A 34 -1.17 13.10 0.33
N CYS A 35 -1.31 11.94 0.97
CA CYS A 35 -2.26 10.93 0.53
C CYS A 35 -3.69 11.50 0.61
N ILE A 36 -4.40 11.50 -0.51
CA ILE A 36 -5.80 11.96 -0.59
C ILE A 36 -6.81 10.81 -0.47
N TYR A 37 -6.41 9.67 0.12
CA TYR A 37 -7.34 8.58 0.43
C TYR A 37 -8.51 9.11 1.28
N GLY A 38 -9.74 8.76 0.89
CA GLY A 38 -10.97 9.29 1.48
C GLY A 38 -11.35 10.72 1.04
N ASN A 39 -10.48 11.43 0.31
CA ASN A 39 -10.67 12.81 -0.15
C ASN A 39 -10.63 12.92 -1.69
N GLY A 40 -11.37 12.05 -2.38
CA GLY A 40 -11.45 12.05 -3.85
C GLY A 40 -10.31 11.31 -4.56
N CYS A 41 -9.60 10.42 -3.87
CA CYS A 41 -8.63 9.51 -4.48
C CYS A 41 -9.23 8.74 -5.67
N GLN A 42 -8.55 8.73 -6.81
CA GLN A 42 -9.00 8.08 -8.04
C GLN A 42 -8.84 6.55 -8.04
N GLY A 43 -8.14 5.98 -7.05
CA GLY A 43 -7.85 4.54 -7.00
C GLY A 43 -6.61 4.16 -7.81
N VAL A 44 -6.39 2.85 -7.94
CA VAL A 44 -5.24 2.24 -8.65
C VAL A 44 -5.67 1.23 -9.73
N LEU A 45 -6.97 1.22 -10.06
CA LEU A 45 -7.52 0.38 -11.13
C LEU A 45 -7.16 0.98 -12.51
N ASP A 46 -7.45 0.23 -13.58
CA ASP A 46 -7.18 0.64 -14.96
C ASP A 46 -7.86 1.96 -15.33
N ASP A 47 -9.06 2.20 -14.79
CA ASP A 47 -9.83 3.44 -14.94
C ASP A 47 -10.02 4.13 -13.58
N PRO A 48 -10.08 5.47 -13.52
CA PRO A 48 -10.40 6.21 -12.31
C PRO A 48 -11.75 5.77 -11.72
N ALA A 49 -11.75 5.36 -10.46
CA ALA A 49 -12.95 4.87 -9.75
C ALA A 49 -13.12 5.52 -8.37
N PRO A 50 -13.17 6.87 -8.28
CA PRO A 50 -13.27 7.58 -7.00
C PRO A 50 -14.55 7.25 -6.21
N GLU A 51 -15.62 6.84 -6.88
CA GLU A 51 -16.90 6.42 -6.30
C GLU A 51 -16.82 5.11 -5.51
N LEU A 52 -15.81 4.28 -5.76
CA LEU A 52 -15.60 3.04 -5.00
C LEU A 52 -14.92 3.28 -3.65
N HIS A 53 -14.25 4.43 -3.48
CA HIS A 53 -13.51 4.80 -2.27
C HIS A 53 -12.47 3.75 -1.81
N GLN A 54 -12.00 2.90 -2.73
CA GLN A 54 -11.06 1.82 -2.42
C GLN A 54 -9.61 2.29 -2.33
N GLY A 55 -9.22 3.31 -3.10
CA GLY A 55 -7.83 3.75 -3.17
C GLY A 55 -6.90 2.61 -3.59
N CYS A 56 -5.75 2.48 -2.93
CA CYS A 56 -4.83 1.36 -3.14
C CYS A 56 -5.34 0.02 -2.60
N CYS A 57 -6.42 -0.01 -1.80
CA CYS A 57 -6.94 -1.24 -1.20
C CYS A 57 -7.67 -2.15 -2.19
N SER A 58 -7.83 -1.75 -3.46
CA SER A 58 -8.49 -2.56 -4.50
C SER A 58 -7.85 -3.93 -4.72
N HIS A 59 -6.56 -4.08 -4.42
CA HIS A 59 -5.82 -5.35 -4.58
C HIS A 59 -5.60 -6.11 -3.27
N GLY A 60 -6.01 -5.57 -2.13
CA GLY A 60 -5.49 -6.01 -0.84
C GLY A 60 -4.16 -5.34 -0.51
N ALA A 61 -3.53 -5.80 0.57
CA ALA A 61 -2.22 -5.33 1.02
C ALA A 61 -1.18 -6.43 0.84
N HIS A 62 -0.12 -6.11 0.10
CA HIS A 62 1.02 -6.99 -0.12
C HIS A 62 2.02 -6.87 1.03
N PHE A 63 2.81 -7.92 1.23
CA PHE A 63 3.89 -7.95 2.21
C PHE A 63 5.24 -7.85 1.51
N ILE A 64 6.17 -7.13 2.12
CA ILE A 64 7.52 -6.96 1.59
C ILE A 64 8.28 -8.29 1.66
N ASP A 65 8.21 -8.94 2.82
CA ASP A 65 8.91 -10.18 3.12
C ASP A 65 8.18 -11.01 4.20
N LYS A 66 8.83 -12.08 4.66
CA LYS A 66 8.27 -12.99 5.66
C LYS A 66 8.22 -12.34 7.04
N GLU A 67 9.16 -11.45 7.32
CA GLU A 67 9.31 -10.72 8.57
C GLU A 67 8.16 -9.70 8.74
N ASP A 68 7.82 -8.99 7.66
CA ASP A 68 6.66 -8.11 7.56
C ASP A 68 5.35 -8.89 7.79
N LEU A 69 5.16 -10.00 7.07
CA LEU A 69 4.00 -10.86 7.28
C LEU A 69 3.91 -11.39 8.72
N ALA A 70 5.04 -11.75 9.34
CA ALA A 70 5.08 -12.21 10.72
C ALA A 70 4.67 -11.10 11.70
N SER A 71 5.10 -9.86 11.46
CA SER A 71 4.70 -8.67 12.21
C SER A 71 3.18 -8.44 12.13
N VAL A 72 2.62 -8.50 10.92
CA VAL A 72 1.16 -8.35 10.72
C VAL A 72 0.38 -9.48 11.39
N LYS A 73 0.82 -10.74 11.26
CA LYS A 73 0.21 -11.90 11.96
C LYS A 73 0.17 -11.70 13.47
N LYS A 74 1.23 -11.13 14.07
CA LYS A 74 1.25 -10.82 15.50
C LYS A 74 0.23 -9.75 15.87
N SER A 75 0.09 -8.72 15.03
CA SER A 75 -0.88 -7.64 15.24
C SER A 75 -2.33 -8.11 15.10
N VAL A 76 -2.65 -8.90 14.06
CA VAL A 76 -4.01 -9.41 13.81
C VAL A 76 -4.55 -10.24 14.97
N LYS A 77 -3.70 -11.01 15.67
CA LYS A 77 -4.08 -11.78 16.86
C LYS A 77 -4.65 -10.94 18.01
N ARG A 78 -4.37 -9.63 18.04
CA ARG A 78 -4.85 -8.69 19.06
C ARG A 78 -6.13 -7.96 18.67
N LEU A 79 -6.57 -8.11 17.41
CA LEU A 79 -7.78 -7.45 16.93
C LEU A 79 -9.02 -8.11 17.53
N THR A 80 -10.01 -7.28 17.85
CA THR A 80 -11.33 -7.66 18.33
C THR A 80 -12.37 -7.16 17.34
N PRO A 81 -13.65 -7.56 17.45
CA PRO A 81 -14.72 -7.00 16.62
C PRO A 81 -14.86 -5.47 16.70
N GLU A 82 -14.38 -4.84 17.78
CA GLU A 82 -14.38 -3.38 17.93
C GLU A 82 -13.32 -2.69 17.04
N HIS A 83 -12.18 -3.36 16.80
CA HIS A 83 -11.07 -2.80 16.02
C HIS A 83 -11.16 -3.09 14.52
N TRP A 84 -11.96 -4.07 14.11
CA TRP A 84 -11.93 -4.64 12.77
C TRP A 84 -13.34 -4.78 12.19
N GLN A 85 -13.68 -3.94 11.21
CA GLN A 85 -15.02 -3.84 10.63
C GLN A 85 -15.55 -5.19 10.11
N ASN A 86 -14.68 -5.98 9.47
CA ASN A 86 -15.02 -7.27 8.88
C ASN A 86 -14.50 -8.47 9.69
N PHE A 87 -14.34 -8.33 11.02
CA PHE A 87 -13.75 -9.34 11.91
C PHE A 87 -14.23 -10.77 11.66
N GLU A 88 -15.55 -11.00 11.59
CA GLU A 88 -16.12 -12.35 11.41
C GLU A 88 -15.72 -13.01 10.09
N ARG A 89 -15.41 -12.21 9.06
CA ARG A 89 -14.97 -12.69 7.75
C ARG A 89 -13.47 -12.92 7.71
N GLY A 90 -12.69 -12.08 8.40
CA GLY A 90 -11.23 -12.14 8.40
C GLY A 90 -10.62 -13.04 9.48
N LYS A 91 -11.33 -13.35 10.57
CA LYS A 91 -10.81 -14.21 11.65
C LYS A 91 -10.44 -15.61 11.17
N ASN A 92 -9.73 -16.36 12.02
CA ASN A 92 -9.26 -17.72 11.72
C ASN A 92 -8.39 -17.79 10.45
N ASN A 93 -7.49 -16.81 10.27
CA ASN A 93 -6.59 -16.65 9.12
C ASN A 93 -7.27 -16.39 7.76
N LYS A 94 -8.58 -16.16 7.71
CA LYS A 94 -9.31 -15.85 6.46
C LYS A 94 -8.97 -14.47 5.89
N TRP A 95 -8.29 -13.62 6.65
CA TRP A 95 -7.76 -12.34 6.17
C TRP A 95 -6.52 -12.48 5.30
N LEU A 96 -5.87 -13.64 5.30
CA LEU A 96 -4.69 -13.90 4.50
C LEU A 96 -5.09 -14.75 3.29
N GLY A 97 -4.89 -14.19 2.11
CA GLY A 97 -5.11 -14.82 0.82
C GLY A 97 -3.80 -15.08 0.08
N LYS A 98 -3.95 -15.57 -1.14
CA LYS A 98 -2.86 -15.79 -2.09
C LYS A 98 -3.19 -15.09 -3.40
N GLU A 99 -2.19 -14.45 -3.99
CA GLU A 99 -2.26 -13.97 -5.37
C GLU A 99 -2.06 -15.10 -6.38
N LYS A 100 -2.28 -14.79 -7.66
CA LYS A 100 -2.09 -15.75 -8.78
C LYS A 100 -0.68 -16.32 -8.85
N ASP A 101 0.33 -15.56 -8.42
CA ASP A 101 1.73 -15.96 -8.38
C ASP A 101 2.12 -16.71 -7.10
N GLY A 102 1.18 -16.90 -6.16
CA GLY A 102 1.40 -17.58 -4.88
C GLY A 102 1.97 -16.69 -3.76
N SER A 103 2.19 -15.39 -4.02
CA SER A 103 2.54 -14.43 -2.98
C SER A 103 1.41 -14.25 -1.97
N ASP A 104 1.79 -13.97 -0.72
CA ASP A 104 0.83 -13.67 0.35
C ASP A 104 0.27 -12.26 0.17
N VAL A 105 -1.06 -12.11 0.32
CA VAL A 105 -1.76 -10.83 0.25
C VAL A 105 -2.88 -10.82 1.28
N THR A 106 -3.31 -9.66 1.76
CA THR A 106 -4.58 -9.62 2.51
C THR A 106 -5.74 -9.90 1.57
N THR A 107 -6.71 -10.70 2.04
CA THR A 107 -7.93 -10.97 1.27
C THR A 107 -8.72 -9.69 1.08
N THR A 108 -9.48 -9.62 -0.02
CA THR A 108 -10.42 -8.54 -0.27
C THR A 108 -11.86 -8.98 0.03
N TYR A 109 -12.69 -8.04 0.49
CA TYR A 109 -14.12 -8.22 0.63
C TYR A 109 -14.84 -7.07 -0.07
N LYS A 110 -15.77 -7.41 -0.98
CA LYS A 110 -16.48 -6.43 -1.84
C LYS A 110 -15.54 -5.51 -2.63
N GLY A 111 -14.41 -6.05 -3.11
CA GLY A 111 -13.47 -5.34 -3.97
C GLY A 111 -12.48 -4.42 -3.22
N ALA A 112 -12.43 -4.44 -1.89
CA ALA A 112 -11.43 -3.71 -1.10
C ALA A 112 -10.81 -4.61 -0.03
N CYS A 113 -9.72 -4.18 0.61
CA CYS A 113 -9.14 -4.86 1.78
C CYS A 113 -10.19 -5.31 2.81
N ILE A 114 -10.01 -6.51 3.35
CA ILE A 114 -10.91 -7.12 4.35
C ILE A 114 -10.83 -6.49 5.75
N PHE A 115 -10.25 -5.29 5.92
CA PHE A 115 -10.17 -4.59 7.21
C PHE A 115 -11.53 -4.01 7.66
#